data_AF-A0A1G0PHI4-F1
#
_entry.id   AF-A0A1G0PHI4-F1
#
_cell.length_a   1.000
_cell.length_b   1.000
_cell.length_c   1.000
_cell.angle_alpha   90.00
_cell.angle_beta   90.00
_cell.angle_gamma   90.00
#
_symmetry.space_group_name_H-M   'P 1'
#
loop_
_entity.id
_entity.type
_entity.pdbx_description
1 polymer ?
#
loop_
_entity_poly.entity_id
_entity_poly.type
_entity_poly.pdbx_seq_one_letter_code
_entity_poly.pdbx_strand_id
1 'polypeptide(L)'
;MSKHTVEQVHLRHRGRVFHFVSYEGRAEDRKKNRAATDPAWFLMNAGKRWEVMPHQPSQEQGERDGLFAAWLERYVFASTV
;
A
#
# COMPACT_ATOMS: atom_id res chain seq x y z
N MET A 1 -13.46 20.25 -4.85
CA MET A 1 -13.42 18.95 -5.55
C MET A 1 -12.18 18.22 -5.09
N SER A 2 -12.30 17.31 -4.12
CA SER A 2 -11.15 16.59 -3.58
C SER A 2 -10.74 15.52 -4.58
N LYS A 3 -9.70 15.80 -5.38
CA LYS A 3 -9.05 14.81 -6.22
C LYS A 3 -8.36 13.83 -5.28
N HIS A 4 -9.02 12.72 -4.99
CA HIS A 4 -8.42 11.59 -4.28
C HIS A 4 -7.19 11.14 -5.07
N THR A 5 -6.01 11.54 -4.63
CA THR A 5 -4.76 11.32 -5.37
C THR A 5 -4.20 9.99 -4.89
N VAL A 6 -4.68 8.93 -5.53
CA VAL A 6 -4.14 7.58 -5.36
C VAL A 6 -2.70 7.57 -5.85
N GLU A 7 -1.74 7.34 -4.95
CA GLU A 7 -0.33 7.19 -5.32
C GLU A 7 -0.07 5.76 -5.75
N GLN A 8 0.80 5.59 -6.77
CA GLN A 8 1.16 4.29 -7.29
C GLN A 8 2.67 4.20 -7.43
N VAL A 9 3.23 3.11 -6.93
CA VAL A 9 4.67 2.89 -6.86
C VAL A 9 4.99 1.51 -7.42
N HIS A 10 5.92 1.46 -8.36
CA HIS A 10 6.47 0.21 -8.86
C HIS A 10 7.85 0.00 -8.27
N LEU A 11 7.96 -0.93 -7.31
CA LEU A 11 9.24 -1.29 -6.71
C LEU A 11 9.79 -2.53 -7.41
N ARG A 12 11.03 -2.44 -7.89
CA ARG A 12 11.75 -3.61 -8.40
C ARG A 12 12.54 -4.25 -7.27
N HIS A 13 12.18 -5.48 -6.91
CA HIS A 13 12.82 -6.26 -5.85
C HIS A 13 13.04 -7.71 -6.27
N ARG A 14 14.23 -8.26 -6.01
CA ARG A 14 14.64 -9.63 -6.44
C ARG A 14 14.33 -9.94 -7.91
N GLY A 15 14.57 -8.98 -8.81
CA GLY A 15 14.33 -9.14 -10.24
C GLY A 15 12.86 -9.09 -10.67
N ARG A 16 11.90 -8.95 -9.73
CA ARG A 16 10.47 -8.82 -9.99
C ARG A 16 10.02 -7.38 -9.76
N VAL A 17 8.98 -6.95 -10.46
CA VAL A 17 8.33 -5.65 -10.23
C VAL A 17 7.05 -5.87 -9.42
N PHE A 18 6.90 -5.09 -8.36
CA PHE A 18 5.75 -5.13 -7.47
C PHE A 18 5.00 -3.80 -7.55
N HIS A 19 3.67 -3.87 -7.68
CA HIS A 19 2.80 -2.71 -7.83
C HIS A 19 2.11 -2.38 -6.51
N PHE A 20 2.54 -1.28 -5.90
CA PHE A 20 1.97 -0.74 -4.69
C PHE A 20 1.06 0.44 -5.00
N VAL A 21 -0.07 0.52 -4.32
CA VAL A 21 -1.08 1.56 -4.50
C VAL A 21 -1.49 2.07 -3.13
N SER A 22 -1.47 3.40 -2.93
CA SER A 22 -2.02 4.01 -1.73
C SER A 22 -3.51 4.25 -1.92
N TYR A 23 -4.31 3.88 -0.92
CA TYR A 23 -5.67 4.37 -0.81
C TYR A 23 -5.69 5.44 0.25
N GLU A 24 -6.10 6.65 -0.13
CA GLU A 24 -6.50 7.65 0.85
C GLU A 24 -7.68 7.08 1.63
N GLY A 25 -7.48 7.00 2.93
CA GLY A 25 -8.49 6.61 3.87
C GLY A 25 -9.77 7.39 3.62
N ARG A 26 -10.92 6.71 3.58
CA ARG A 26 -12.18 7.40 3.41
C ARG A 26 -12.64 7.93 4.76
N ALA A 27 -13.01 9.21 4.80
CA ALA A 27 -13.75 9.72 5.95
C ALA A 27 -15.05 8.94 6.14
N GLU A 28 -15.51 8.83 7.39
CA GLU A 28 -16.78 8.19 7.72
C GLU A 28 -17.92 8.83 6.91
N ASP A 29 -18.65 8.02 6.14
CA ASP A 29 -19.86 8.45 5.45
C ASP A 29 -21.06 7.88 6.20
N ARG A 30 -21.59 8.68 7.14
CA ARG A 30 -22.77 8.31 7.94
C ARG A 30 -24.02 8.09 7.09
N LYS A 31 -24.13 8.71 5.91
CA LYS A 31 -25.28 8.53 5.01
C LYS A 31 -25.26 7.16 4.32
N LYS A 32 -24.08 6.61 4.05
CA LYS A 32 -23.90 5.29 3.43
C LYS A 32 -23.49 4.20 4.43
N ASN A 33 -23.49 4.51 5.73
CA ASN A 33 -23.05 3.65 6.82
C ASN A 33 -21.65 3.03 6.57
N ARG A 34 -20.72 3.84 6.05
CA ARG A 34 -19.34 3.40 5.78
C ARG A 34 -18.41 3.95 6.86
N ALA A 35 -17.77 3.05 7.58
CA ALA A 35 -16.76 3.39 8.57
C ALA A 35 -15.59 4.16 7.93
N ALA A 36 -14.98 5.06 8.71
CA ALA A 36 -13.73 5.66 8.32
C ALA A 36 -12.69 4.55 8.07
N THR A 37 -11.96 4.63 6.96
CA THR A 37 -10.83 3.75 6.69
C THR A 37 -9.59 4.60 6.79
N ASP A 38 -8.54 4.12 7.45
CA ASP A 38 -7.25 4.81 7.47
C ASP A 38 -6.54 4.71 6.13
N PRO A 39 -5.72 5.72 5.77
CA PRO A 39 -4.91 5.66 4.56
C PRO A 39 -3.87 4.55 4.68
N ALA A 40 -3.77 3.69 3.67
CA ALA A 40 -2.85 2.55 3.68
C ALA A 40 -2.31 2.22 2.29
N TRP A 41 -1.13 1.62 2.25
CA TRP A 41 -0.50 1.04 1.08
C TRP A 41 -0.94 -0.40 0.89
N PHE A 42 -1.26 -0.73 -0.35
CA PHE A 42 -1.65 -2.08 -0.74
C PHE A 42 -0.76 -2.60 -1.87
N LEU A 43 -0.35 -3.86 -1.76
CA LEU A 43 0.28 -4.59 -2.85
C LEU A 43 -0.80 -5.22 -3.73
N MET A 44 -0.78 -4.88 -5.02
CA MET A 44 -1.57 -5.52 -6.05
C MET A 44 -0.80 -6.75 -6.57
N ASN A 45 -1.25 -7.95 -6.25
CA ASN A 45 -0.64 -9.20 -6.75
C ASN A 45 -1.72 -10.20 -7.17
N ALA A 46 -1.65 -10.67 -8.42
CA ALA A 46 -2.58 -11.67 -8.99
C ALA A 46 -4.08 -11.36 -8.75
N GLY A 47 -4.47 -10.09 -8.86
CA GLY A 47 -5.86 -9.64 -8.62
C GLY A 47 -6.26 -9.54 -7.15
N LYS A 48 -5.38 -9.86 -6.20
CA LYS A 48 -5.58 -9.66 -4.76
C LYS A 48 -4.86 -8.39 -4.29
N ARG A 49 -5.44 -7.76 -3.27
CA ARG A 49 -4.88 -6.60 -2.57
C ARG A 49 -4.44 -7.05 -1.19
N TRP A 50 -3.19 -6.78 -0.86
CA TRP A 50 -2.63 -7.09 0.45
C TRP A 50 -2.28 -5.77 1.12
N GLU A 51 -2.78 -5.55 2.32
CA GLU A 51 -2.38 -4.38 3.11
C GLU A 51 -0.91 -4.54 3.53
N VAL A 52 -0.12 -3.52 3.25
CA VAL A 52 1.33 -3.54 3.45
C VAL A 52 1.68 -2.75 4.70
N MET A 53 1.27 -1.49 4.74
CA MET A 53 1.51 -0.57 5.84
C MET A 53 0.59 0.66 5.75
N PRO A 54 0.37 1.40 6.84
CA PRO A 54 -0.31 2.70 6.79
C PRO A 54 0.39 3.68 5.85
N HIS A 55 -0.38 4.49 5.15
CA HIS A 55 0.13 5.51 4.24
C HIS A 55 0.36 6.81 5.02
N GLN A 56 1.61 7.28 5.00
CA GLN A 56 2.01 8.51 5.67
C GLN A 56 2.39 9.55 4.60
N PRO A 57 1.67 10.69 4.50
CA PRO A 57 1.86 11.65 3.41
C PRO A 57 3.21 12.39 3.45
N SER A 58 3.90 12.39 4.59
CA SER A 58 5.24 13.01 4.74
C SER A 58 6.38 11.98 4.69
N GLN A 59 6.10 10.74 4.33
CA GLN A 59 7.11 9.69 4.31
C GLN A 59 8.03 9.83 3.09
N GLU A 60 9.34 9.77 3.35
CA GLU A 60 10.33 9.83 2.28
C GLU A 60 10.28 8.57 1.41
N GLN A 61 10.49 8.77 0.11
CA GLN A 61 10.45 7.68 -0.89
C GLN A 61 11.44 6.55 -0.57
N GLY A 62 12.66 6.88 -0.14
CA GLY A 62 13.68 5.87 0.18
C GLY A 62 13.31 5.01 1.39
N GLU A 63 12.75 5.63 2.43
CA GLU A 63 12.26 4.92 3.62
C GLU A 63 11.08 4.00 3.25
N ARG A 64 10.12 4.56 2.52
CA ARG A 64 8.94 3.83 2.03
C ARG A 64 9.35 2.60 1.21
N ASP A 65 10.25 2.76 0.25
CA ASP A 65 10.69 1.67 -0.63
C ASP A 65 11.45 0.59 0.17
N GLY A 66 12.20 0.99 1.21
CA GLY A 66 12.82 0.07 2.17
C GLY A 66 11.79 -0.74 2.97
N LEU A 67 10.71 -0.11 3.44
CA LEU A 67 9.61 -0.79 4.14
C LEU A 67 8.85 -1.76 3.23
N PHE A 68 8.61 -1.39 1.97
CA PHE A 68 8.03 -2.29 0.97
C PHE A 68 8.92 -3.51 0.74
N ALA A 69 10.23 -3.31 0.58
CA ALA A 69 11.16 -4.42 0.44
C ALA A 69 11.14 -5.33 1.67
N ALA A 70 11.18 -4.78 2.89
CA ALA A 70 11.10 -5.55 4.13
C ALA A 70 9.80 -6.34 4.26
N TRP A 71 8.66 -5.76 3.88
CA TRP A 71 7.38 -6.45 3.87
C TRP A 71 7.37 -7.60 2.85
N LEU A 72 7.90 -7.36 1.64
CA LEU A 72 8.02 -8.41 0.61
C LEU A 72 8.90 -9.56 1.11
N GLU A 73 10.03 -9.26 1.76
CA GLU A 73 10.88 -10.28 2.36
C GLU A 73 10.10 -11.11 3.39
N ARG A 74 9.34 -10.45 4.28
CA ARG A 74 8.60 -11.11 5.37
C ARG A 74 7.38 -11.91 4.92
N TYR A 75 6.65 -11.46 3.90
CA TYR A 75 5.36 -12.07 3.54
C TYR A 75 5.36 -12.76 2.17
N VAL A 76 6.15 -12.26 1.22
CA VAL A 76 6.20 -12.83 -0.14
C VAL A 76 7.33 -13.85 -0.26
N PHE A 77 8.50 -13.58 0.32
CA PHE A 77 9.67 -14.45 0.17
C PHE A 77 9.94 -15.36 1.39
N ALA A 78 9.46 -15.01 2.59
CA ALA A 78 9.68 -15.83 3.79
C ALA A 78 8.90 -17.17 3.78
N SER A 79 7.89 -17.35 2.92
CA SER A 79 7.10 -18.58 2.83
C SER A 79 7.81 -19.72 2.05
N THR A 80 9.14 -19.76 2.07
CA THR A 80 9.93 -20.75 1.29
C THR A 80 10.87 -21.59 2.16
N VAL A 81 10.42 -21.98 3.35
CA VAL A 81 11.06 -23.01 4.19
C VAL A 81 10.06 -24.06 4.63
#